data_AF-A0A1M7DNE7-F1
#
_entry.id   AF-A0A1M7DNE7-F1
#
_cell.length_a   1.000
_cell.length_b   1.000
_cell.length_c   1.000
_cell.angle_alpha   90.00
_cell.angle_beta   90.00
_cell.angle_gamma   90.00
#
_symmetry.space_group_name_H-M   'P 1'
#
loop_
_entity.id
_entity.type
_entity.pdbx_description
1 polymer ?
#
loop_
_entity_poly.entity_id
_entity_poly.type
_entity_poly.pdbx_seq_one_letter_code
_entity_poly.pdbx_strand_id
1 'polypeptide(L)'
;MLRRLFSRSTSTPQVSEGFHAPRTGKELLATPRRQSMVKMLWDTTSLTQPVFNEYLLTPIERYAELVQLLPASESHHHAYAGGMLDHALEMACYGLRLRQRHLLPPNAKPEDQSSAGELWSAAIIYGALMHDIAKVLVDIEIHLQDGSEWRVWHGVIPKPYRVRYRANREYHLHSAVNALLGKQVLGGKVMDWLMSQPRLFSLFMYTISGHTERGGIVAELIHQADRASVAKALGGDPVQALSAPIESIQRKLAEGLRYLVKEQFKLNKRGGQAWLTDEALWLVSPRAINELKAHLYAQGIKSIPADLNRLQGEMHAHGIIEEVEEGKHVWKCDITDGDWQQSFNMIKVPPTLIWGVEDRPSSFSGKLTVQGAGTVEEQEKQPPTAAALQEESVPAPEQPSQNQTAMPVAVPGPAETGTTSAQVLGAASTSIDDDIMALFPEVKDEDKQSVTSDVACGESIASQQEASESAKTSPLIQKSSEGDNNSNDPTDLGERFWQWLKTGLADHSIVINDTKAPVHTVNGTYFLVSPGIFKRFCTSVLSDKNQWQMVQKRFQKLGVHVRTQGQNIHKVSVEGQNKSGTMMGYLIKDPVLVSQKIPTDNWVLTLVTTKGEKDVSDE
;
A
#
# COMPACT_ATOMS: atom_id res chain seq x y z
N MET A 1 -18.80 -25.70 -63.67
CA MET A 1 -18.75 -26.29 -62.31
C MET A 1 -18.16 -25.26 -61.36
N LEU A 2 -19.01 -24.60 -60.57
CA LEU A 2 -18.60 -23.63 -59.54
C LEU A 2 -18.06 -24.36 -58.31
N ARG A 3 -16.78 -24.16 -57.98
CA ARG A 3 -16.23 -24.57 -56.67
C ARG A 3 -16.58 -23.50 -55.64
N ARG A 4 -17.48 -23.85 -54.71
CA ARG A 4 -17.80 -23.07 -53.51
C ARG A 4 -16.55 -22.96 -52.63
N LEU A 5 -16.14 -21.72 -52.40
CA LEU A 5 -15.24 -21.33 -51.32
C LEU A 5 -15.99 -21.55 -50.00
N PHE A 6 -15.56 -22.49 -49.18
CA PHE A 6 -15.96 -22.54 -47.78
C PHE A 6 -15.24 -21.39 -47.07
N SER A 7 -15.97 -20.32 -46.78
CA SER A 7 -15.54 -19.38 -45.75
C SER A 7 -15.55 -20.13 -44.42
N ARG A 8 -14.36 -20.35 -43.85
CA ARG A 8 -14.24 -20.77 -42.46
C ARG A 8 -14.69 -19.56 -41.64
N SER A 9 -15.94 -19.58 -41.17
CA SER A 9 -16.36 -18.63 -40.14
C SER A 9 -15.46 -18.88 -38.94
N THR A 10 -14.57 -17.93 -38.64
CA THR A 10 -13.87 -17.88 -37.36
C THR A 10 -14.94 -17.66 -36.29
N SER A 11 -15.46 -18.75 -35.73
CA SER A 11 -16.29 -18.70 -34.54
C SER A 11 -15.43 -18.12 -33.44
N THR A 12 -15.73 -16.90 -32.99
CA THR A 12 -15.15 -16.32 -31.78
C THR A 12 -15.41 -17.34 -30.67
N PRO A 13 -14.38 -17.86 -29.98
CA PRO A 13 -14.58 -18.84 -28.93
C PRO A 13 -15.51 -18.25 -27.88
N GLN A 14 -16.63 -18.91 -27.64
CA GLN A 14 -17.65 -18.46 -26.73
C GLN A 14 -17.06 -18.47 -25.31
N VAL A 15 -16.83 -17.28 -24.75
CA VAL A 15 -16.28 -17.11 -23.40
C VAL A 15 -17.37 -17.49 -22.41
N SER A 16 -17.13 -18.54 -21.63
CA SER A 16 -18.04 -18.95 -20.56
C SER A 16 -18.07 -17.92 -19.42
N GLU A 17 -19.17 -17.88 -18.68
CA GLU A 17 -19.30 -17.03 -17.50
C GLU A 17 -18.16 -17.27 -16.50
N GLY A 18 -17.56 -16.18 -15.99
CA GLY A 18 -16.40 -16.24 -15.08
C GLY A 18 -15.03 -16.40 -15.74
N PHE A 19 -14.94 -16.46 -17.08
CA PHE A 19 -13.67 -16.46 -17.81
C PHE A 19 -13.39 -15.12 -18.50
N HIS A 20 -12.11 -14.77 -18.63
CA HIS A 20 -11.61 -13.61 -19.35
C HIS A 20 -11.01 -14.05 -20.69
N ALA A 21 -11.34 -13.34 -21.78
CA ALA A 21 -10.64 -13.51 -23.05
C ALA A 21 -9.22 -12.91 -22.97
N PRO A 22 -8.17 -13.60 -23.49
CA PRO A 22 -6.85 -13.01 -23.63
C PRO A 22 -6.90 -11.81 -24.57
N ARG A 23 -6.09 -10.79 -24.26
CA ARG A 23 -5.98 -9.55 -25.01
C ARG A 23 -4.53 -9.28 -25.36
N THR A 24 -4.31 -8.56 -26.45
CA THR A 24 -2.98 -8.08 -26.83
C THR A 24 -2.50 -6.96 -25.89
N GLY A 25 -1.20 -6.72 -25.83
CA GLY A 25 -0.63 -5.66 -24.99
C GLY A 25 -1.18 -4.29 -25.35
N LYS A 26 -1.39 -4.05 -26.64
CA LYS A 26 -2.01 -2.82 -27.17
C LYS A 26 -3.43 -2.62 -26.68
N GLU A 27 -4.27 -3.66 -26.74
CA GLU A 27 -5.65 -3.59 -26.23
C GLU A 27 -5.69 -3.38 -24.72
N LEU A 28 -4.76 -4.00 -23.98
CA LEU A 28 -4.66 -3.84 -22.54
C LEU A 28 -4.21 -2.43 -22.15
N LEU A 29 -3.33 -1.80 -22.94
CA LEU A 29 -2.85 -0.44 -22.71
C LEU A 29 -3.81 0.63 -23.24
N ALA A 30 -4.83 0.28 -24.03
CA ALA A 30 -5.70 1.24 -24.72
C ALA A 30 -6.63 2.05 -23.81
N THR A 31 -6.70 1.76 -22.51
CA THR A 31 -7.55 2.55 -21.59
C THR A 31 -7.00 3.97 -21.45
N PRO A 32 -7.85 5.00 -21.30
CA PRO A 32 -7.39 6.39 -21.19
C PRO A 32 -6.35 6.60 -20.07
N ARG A 33 -6.57 5.94 -18.92
CA ARG A 33 -5.63 5.97 -17.78
C ARG A 33 -4.25 5.40 -18.15
N ARG A 34 -4.20 4.22 -18.77
CA ARG A 34 -2.94 3.56 -19.14
C ARG A 34 -2.21 4.33 -20.25
N GLN A 35 -2.95 4.87 -21.23
CA GLN A 35 -2.39 5.76 -22.25
C GLN A 35 -1.79 7.02 -21.63
N SER A 36 -2.44 7.61 -20.61
CA SER A 36 -1.88 8.77 -19.91
C SER A 36 -0.59 8.44 -19.16
N MET A 37 -0.49 7.25 -18.54
CA MET A 37 0.74 6.82 -17.87
C MET A 37 1.86 6.55 -18.87
N VAL A 38 1.58 5.85 -19.97
CA VAL A 38 2.55 5.63 -21.05
C VAL A 38 3.01 6.96 -21.65
N LYS A 39 2.09 7.92 -21.84
CA LYS A 39 2.44 9.27 -22.28
C LYS A 39 3.35 9.98 -21.28
N MET A 40 3.12 9.84 -19.98
CA MET A 40 4.01 10.40 -18.98
C MET A 40 5.42 9.81 -19.06
N LEU A 41 5.54 8.49 -19.24
CA LEU A 41 6.86 7.84 -19.44
C LEU A 41 7.55 8.40 -20.69
N TRP A 42 6.81 8.63 -21.77
CA TRP A 42 7.32 9.29 -22.97
C TRP A 42 7.78 10.72 -22.66
N ASP A 43 6.93 11.55 -22.08
CA ASP A 43 7.19 12.96 -21.78
C ASP A 43 8.36 13.15 -20.78
N THR A 44 8.69 12.14 -19.97
CA THR A 44 9.80 12.18 -18.99
C THR A 44 11.09 11.51 -19.45
N THR A 45 11.14 10.96 -20.67
CA THR A 45 12.36 10.39 -21.27
C THR A 45 12.78 11.20 -22.49
N SER A 46 14.09 11.28 -22.75
CA SER A 46 14.62 12.05 -23.89
C SER A 46 14.80 11.18 -25.14
N LEU A 47 14.10 10.05 -25.22
CA LEU A 47 14.26 9.08 -26.30
C LEU A 47 13.55 9.54 -27.57
N THR A 48 14.09 9.15 -28.74
CA THR A 48 13.35 9.31 -29.99
C THR A 48 12.19 8.30 -30.04
N GLN A 49 11.11 8.62 -30.77
CA GLN A 49 9.92 7.77 -30.83
C GLN A 49 10.23 6.31 -31.23
N PRO A 50 11.07 6.03 -32.26
CA PRO A 50 11.41 4.65 -32.59
C PRO A 50 12.12 3.91 -31.46
N VAL A 51 13.03 4.61 -30.75
CA VAL A 51 13.78 4.02 -29.62
C VAL A 51 12.86 3.79 -28.43
N PHE A 52 11.99 4.75 -28.09
CA PHE A 52 11.00 4.56 -27.04
C PHE A 52 10.08 3.38 -27.33
N ASN A 53 9.58 3.29 -28.58
CA ASN A 53 8.69 2.20 -28.98
C ASN A 53 9.37 0.84 -28.83
N GLU A 54 10.63 0.74 -29.25
CA GLU A 54 11.38 -0.52 -29.23
C GLU A 54 11.88 -0.91 -27.83
N TYR A 55 12.41 0.05 -27.07
CA TYR A 55 13.09 -0.23 -25.79
C TYR A 55 12.20 -0.05 -24.57
N LEU A 56 11.12 0.73 -24.62
CA LEU A 56 10.23 0.95 -23.47
C LEU A 56 8.81 0.41 -23.73
N LEU A 57 8.14 0.86 -24.79
CA LEU A 57 6.77 0.47 -25.06
C LEU A 57 6.65 -1.04 -25.35
N THR A 58 7.56 -1.61 -26.13
CA THR A 58 7.51 -3.05 -26.46
C THR A 58 7.66 -3.94 -25.20
N PRO A 59 8.60 -3.70 -24.27
CA PRO A 59 8.60 -4.40 -22.98
C PRO A 59 7.33 -4.22 -22.15
N ILE A 60 6.75 -3.01 -22.13
CA ILE A 60 5.48 -2.74 -21.43
C ILE A 60 4.32 -3.53 -22.07
N GLU A 61 4.25 -3.59 -23.40
CA GLU A 61 3.26 -4.39 -24.13
C GLU A 61 3.43 -5.88 -23.81
N ARG A 62 4.66 -6.41 -23.82
CA ARG A 62 4.92 -7.81 -23.44
C ARG A 62 4.55 -8.08 -21.99
N TYR A 63 4.93 -7.19 -21.07
CA TYR A 63 4.54 -7.29 -19.66
C TYR A 63 3.01 -7.37 -19.53
N ALA A 64 2.28 -6.46 -20.20
CA ALA A 64 0.82 -6.46 -20.24
C ALA A 64 0.25 -7.79 -20.76
N GLU A 65 0.83 -8.37 -21.81
CA GLU A 65 0.37 -9.66 -22.35
C GLU A 65 0.60 -10.84 -21.41
N LEU A 66 1.62 -10.79 -20.56
CA LEU A 66 1.89 -11.84 -19.58
C LEU A 66 0.98 -11.73 -18.35
N VAL A 67 0.72 -10.51 -17.88
CA VAL A 67 -0.09 -10.27 -16.67
C VAL A 67 -1.57 -10.06 -16.96
N GLN A 68 -1.98 -9.83 -18.21
CA GLN A 68 -3.37 -9.70 -18.64
C GLN A 68 -4.25 -8.88 -17.67
N LEU A 69 -5.30 -9.50 -17.12
CA LEU A 69 -6.22 -8.90 -16.15
C LEU A 69 -5.95 -9.40 -14.72
N LEU A 70 -4.73 -9.82 -14.41
CA LEU A 70 -4.39 -10.28 -13.07
C LEU A 70 -4.47 -9.14 -12.03
N PRO A 71 -4.97 -9.42 -10.82
CA PRO A 71 -4.86 -8.50 -9.70
C PRO A 71 -3.42 -8.46 -9.17
N ALA A 72 -3.00 -7.32 -8.61
CA ALA A 72 -1.67 -7.22 -7.98
C ALA A 72 -1.67 -7.69 -6.51
N SER A 73 -2.85 -7.73 -5.88
CA SER A 73 -3.06 -8.08 -4.47
C SER A 73 -4.43 -8.71 -4.24
N GLU A 74 -4.63 -9.39 -3.11
CA GLU A 74 -5.94 -9.99 -2.74
C GLU A 74 -6.90 -8.98 -2.13
N SER A 75 -6.37 -8.00 -1.41
CA SER A 75 -7.15 -7.16 -0.48
C SER A 75 -6.71 -5.70 -0.43
N HIS A 76 -5.79 -5.29 -1.32
CA HIS A 76 -5.33 -3.90 -1.38
C HIS A 76 -5.94 -3.17 -2.59
N HIS A 77 -5.57 -1.91 -2.76
CA HIS A 77 -6.09 -1.04 -3.80
C HIS A 77 -5.93 -1.55 -5.24
N HIS A 78 -5.00 -2.48 -5.51
CA HIS A 78 -4.86 -3.15 -6.80
C HIS A 78 -5.48 -4.56 -6.85
N ALA A 79 -6.43 -4.87 -5.96
CA ALA A 79 -7.19 -6.12 -5.92
C ALA A 79 -8.37 -6.13 -6.90
N TYR A 80 -8.12 -5.74 -8.15
CA TYR A 80 -9.12 -5.73 -9.23
C TYR A 80 -8.53 -6.26 -10.53
N ALA A 81 -9.39 -6.56 -11.50
CA ALA A 81 -8.99 -7.09 -12.80
C ALA A 81 -8.08 -6.10 -13.56
N GLY A 82 -6.83 -6.49 -13.79
CA GLY A 82 -5.80 -5.66 -14.44
C GLY A 82 -5.01 -4.77 -13.48
N GLY A 83 -5.22 -4.90 -12.17
CA GLY A 83 -4.51 -4.13 -11.16
C GLY A 83 -2.99 -4.34 -11.19
N MET A 84 -2.51 -5.51 -11.62
CA MET A 84 -1.07 -5.78 -11.77
C MET A 84 -0.40 -4.94 -12.85
N LEU A 85 -1.11 -4.64 -13.94
CA LEU A 85 -0.62 -3.76 -14.99
C LEU A 85 -0.62 -2.30 -14.54
N ASP A 86 -1.71 -1.87 -13.90
CA ASP A 86 -1.84 -0.50 -13.42
C ASP A 86 -0.79 -0.18 -12.34
N HIS A 87 -0.57 -1.11 -11.40
CA HIS A 87 0.47 -0.98 -10.37
C HIS A 87 1.87 -0.78 -10.97
N ALA A 88 2.26 -1.63 -11.92
CA ALA A 88 3.58 -1.55 -12.53
C ALA A 88 3.80 -0.24 -13.32
N LEU A 89 2.76 0.25 -14.02
CA LEU A 89 2.81 1.53 -14.73
C LEU A 89 2.90 2.71 -13.78
N GLU A 90 2.16 2.68 -12.66
CA GLU A 90 2.24 3.70 -11.62
C GLU A 90 3.62 3.73 -10.98
N MET A 91 4.17 2.57 -10.60
CA MET A 91 5.53 2.45 -10.09
C MET A 91 6.56 3.00 -11.07
N ALA A 92 6.44 2.69 -12.37
CA ALA A 92 7.36 3.22 -13.38
C ALA A 92 7.30 4.75 -13.46
N CYS A 93 6.10 5.33 -13.43
CA CYS A 93 5.90 6.77 -13.43
C CYS A 93 6.50 7.44 -12.19
N TYR A 94 6.28 6.88 -11.00
CA TYR A 94 6.87 7.37 -9.75
C TYR A 94 8.39 7.24 -9.73
N GLY A 95 8.90 6.10 -10.17
CA GLY A 95 10.33 5.82 -10.24
C GLY A 95 11.07 6.82 -11.12
N LEU A 96 10.53 7.17 -12.29
CA LEU A 96 11.14 8.19 -13.16
C LEU A 96 11.17 9.58 -12.53
N ARG A 97 10.09 9.99 -11.86
CA ARG A 97 10.04 11.30 -11.18
C ARG A 97 11.01 11.37 -10.00
N LEU A 98 11.12 10.28 -9.22
CA LEU A 98 12.13 10.19 -8.16
C LEU A 98 13.54 10.26 -8.76
N ARG A 99 13.78 9.55 -9.87
CA ARG A 99 15.06 9.56 -10.60
C ARG A 99 15.47 10.95 -11.07
N GLN A 100 14.54 11.85 -11.43
CA GLN A 100 14.88 13.22 -11.86
C GLN A 100 15.64 14.04 -10.81
N ARG A 101 15.58 13.64 -9.53
CA ARG A 101 16.30 14.29 -8.42
C ARG A 101 17.72 13.77 -8.23
N HIS A 102 18.09 12.73 -8.96
CA HIS A 102 19.38 12.08 -8.83
C HIS A 102 20.21 12.27 -10.09
N LEU A 103 21.47 12.66 -9.90
CA LEU A 103 22.47 12.60 -10.94
C LEU A 103 22.98 11.16 -11.05
N LEU A 104 22.43 10.42 -12.01
CA LEU A 104 22.76 9.02 -12.27
C LEU A 104 23.61 8.91 -13.54
N PRO A 105 24.68 8.09 -13.55
CA PRO A 105 25.21 7.25 -12.47
C PRO A 105 25.81 8.06 -11.30
N PRO A 106 25.75 7.55 -10.05
CA PRO A 106 26.34 8.22 -8.90
C PRO A 106 27.87 8.28 -9.03
N ASN A 107 28.45 9.42 -8.66
CA ASN A 107 29.90 9.69 -8.70
C ASN A 107 30.55 9.61 -10.09
N ALA A 108 29.77 9.61 -11.17
CA ALA A 108 30.27 9.72 -12.54
C ALA A 108 30.46 11.20 -12.93
N LYS A 109 31.25 11.45 -13.97
CA LYS A 109 31.42 12.79 -14.50
C LYS A 109 30.12 13.28 -15.16
N PRO A 110 29.85 14.60 -15.23
CA PRO A 110 28.63 15.12 -15.84
C PRO A 110 28.39 14.61 -17.28
N GLU A 111 29.45 14.43 -18.07
CA GLU A 111 29.35 13.90 -19.44
C GLU A 111 28.91 12.44 -19.46
N ASP A 112 29.43 11.63 -18.53
CA ASP A 112 29.05 10.22 -18.35
C ASP A 112 27.60 10.12 -17.83
N GLN A 113 27.19 11.03 -16.94
CA GLN A 113 25.80 11.11 -16.45
C GLN A 113 24.82 11.49 -17.55
N SER A 114 25.18 12.45 -18.40
CA SER A 114 24.36 12.85 -19.55
C SER A 114 24.22 11.71 -20.56
N SER A 115 25.33 11.02 -20.89
CA SER A 115 25.32 9.94 -21.89
C SER A 115 24.66 8.64 -21.40
N ALA A 116 24.78 8.31 -20.11
CA ALA A 116 24.19 7.12 -19.50
C ALA A 116 22.77 7.34 -18.95
N GLY A 117 22.36 8.60 -18.75
CA GLY A 117 21.17 8.94 -17.98
C GLY A 117 19.89 8.27 -18.46
N GLU A 118 19.69 8.15 -19.78
CA GLU A 118 18.51 7.50 -20.36
C GLU A 118 18.47 5.98 -20.11
N LEU A 119 19.63 5.31 -20.14
CA LEU A 119 19.71 3.89 -19.80
C LEU A 119 19.37 3.66 -18.32
N TRP A 120 19.77 4.57 -17.43
CA TRP A 120 19.40 4.50 -16.01
C TRP A 120 17.91 4.77 -15.81
N SER A 121 17.31 5.73 -16.52
CA SER A 121 15.86 5.95 -16.54
C SER A 121 15.12 4.67 -16.96
N ALA A 122 15.55 4.06 -18.06
CA ALA A 122 14.98 2.83 -18.57
C ALA A 122 15.11 1.67 -17.57
N ALA A 123 16.26 1.54 -16.90
CA ALA A 123 16.46 0.53 -15.86
C ALA A 123 15.49 0.66 -14.67
N ILE A 124 15.11 1.88 -14.28
CA ILE A 124 14.08 2.10 -13.26
C ILE A 124 12.70 1.63 -13.75
N ILE A 125 12.34 1.95 -14.99
CA ILE A 125 11.08 1.48 -15.60
C ILE A 125 11.07 -0.06 -15.65
N TYR A 126 12.14 -0.67 -16.14
CA TYR A 126 12.26 -2.13 -16.19
C TYR A 126 12.18 -2.74 -14.80
N GLY A 127 12.78 -2.10 -13.79
CA GLY A 127 12.74 -2.59 -12.43
C GLY A 127 11.35 -2.54 -11.83
N ALA A 128 10.57 -1.49 -12.12
CA ALA A 128 9.17 -1.40 -11.75
C ALA A 128 8.32 -2.49 -12.41
N LEU A 129 8.51 -2.75 -13.71
CA LEU A 129 7.84 -3.86 -14.41
C LEU A 129 8.23 -5.22 -13.81
N MET A 130 9.50 -5.41 -13.46
CA MET A 130 10.03 -6.70 -13.03
C MET A 130 9.88 -6.98 -11.53
N HIS A 131 9.57 -6.00 -10.69
CA HIS A 131 9.55 -6.17 -9.24
C HIS A 131 8.57 -7.26 -8.77
N ASP A 132 7.41 -7.33 -9.40
CA ASP A 132 6.30 -8.21 -8.99
C ASP A 132 5.84 -9.18 -10.09
N ILE A 133 6.52 -9.22 -11.24
CA ILE A 133 6.08 -10.03 -12.39
C ILE A 133 5.95 -11.50 -12.02
N ALA A 134 6.84 -12.06 -11.20
CA ALA A 134 6.81 -13.49 -10.88
C ALA A 134 5.62 -13.90 -9.99
N LYS A 135 4.81 -12.96 -9.49
CA LYS A 135 3.52 -13.29 -8.86
C LYS A 135 2.60 -14.08 -9.81
N VAL A 136 2.68 -13.81 -11.11
CA VAL A 136 2.00 -14.61 -12.17
C VAL A 136 2.37 -16.09 -12.12
N LEU A 137 3.57 -16.41 -11.61
CA LEU A 137 4.12 -17.75 -11.62
C LEU A 137 3.88 -18.48 -10.29
N VAL A 138 4.14 -17.80 -9.16
CA VAL A 138 4.21 -18.46 -7.84
C VAL A 138 3.09 -18.08 -6.88
N ASP A 139 2.36 -17.00 -7.15
CA ASP A 139 1.27 -16.54 -6.25
C ASP A 139 -0.11 -16.82 -6.86
N ILE A 140 -0.20 -16.83 -8.18
CA ILE A 140 -1.45 -16.96 -8.94
C ILE A 140 -1.47 -18.27 -9.73
N GLU A 141 -2.61 -18.94 -9.71
CA GLU A 141 -2.95 -20.04 -10.61
C GLU A 141 -3.82 -19.51 -11.75
N ILE A 142 -3.46 -19.89 -12.98
CA ILE A 142 -4.19 -19.53 -14.19
C ILE A 142 -4.81 -20.81 -14.75
N HIS A 143 -6.13 -20.87 -14.78
CA HIS A 143 -6.86 -22.01 -15.33
C HIS A 143 -7.52 -21.62 -16.65
N LEU A 144 -7.23 -22.37 -17.70
CA LEU A 144 -7.86 -22.20 -19.01
C LEU A 144 -9.28 -22.79 -18.99
N GLN A 145 -10.12 -22.35 -19.94
CA GLN A 145 -11.51 -22.81 -20.08
C GLN A 145 -11.64 -24.31 -20.36
N ASP A 146 -10.59 -24.97 -20.87
CA ASP A 146 -10.54 -26.43 -21.02
C ASP A 146 -10.19 -27.19 -19.72
N GLY A 147 -10.03 -26.47 -18.61
CA GLY A 147 -9.73 -27.01 -17.29
C GLY A 147 -8.24 -27.16 -16.99
N SER A 148 -7.36 -26.97 -17.97
CA SER A 148 -5.90 -27.09 -17.77
C SER A 148 -5.32 -25.89 -17.00
N GLU A 149 -4.32 -26.16 -16.15
CA GLU A 149 -3.50 -25.10 -15.53
C GLU A 149 -2.47 -24.60 -16.57
N TRP A 150 -2.32 -23.29 -16.66
CA TRP A 150 -1.35 -22.63 -17.54
C TRP A 150 -0.28 -21.93 -16.72
N ARG A 151 0.96 -21.90 -17.24
CA ARG A 151 2.11 -21.26 -16.62
C ARG A 151 2.82 -20.32 -17.58
N VAL A 152 3.32 -19.20 -17.05
CA VAL A 152 3.86 -18.08 -17.83
C VAL A 152 5.04 -18.41 -18.74
N TRP A 153 5.87 -19.41 -18.39
CA TRP A 153 6.98 -19.83 -19.23
C TRP A 153 6.55 -20.50 -20.54
N HIS A 154 5.27 -20.82 -20.69
CA HIS A 154 4.68 -21.29 -21.96
C HIS A 154 4.30 -20.15 -22.91
N GLY A 155 4.58 -18.88 -22.54
CA GLY A 155 4.37 -17.72 -23.41
C GLY A 155 3.23 -16.82 -22.94
N VAL A 156 2.37 -16.42 -23.86
CA VAL A 156 1.14 -15.66 -23.57
C VAL A 156 -0.05 -16.60 -23.35
N ILE A 157 -1.07 -16.16 -22.60
CA ILE A 157 -2.24 -16.99 -22.31
C ILE A 157 -3.00 -17.29 -23.62
N PRO A 158 -3.15 -18.58 -24.02
CA PRO A 158 -3.62 -18.92 -25.36
C PRO A 158 -5.15 -19.01 -25.51
N LYS A 159 -5.89 -19.09 -24.41
CA LYS A 159 -7.34 -19.37 -24.37
C LYS A 159 -8.01 -18.57 -23.25
N PRO A 160 -9.36 -18.43 -23.24
CA PRO A 160 -10.05 -17.82 -22.13
C PRO A 160 -9.67 -18.46 -20.80
N TYR A 161 -9.45 -17.63 -19.80
CA TYR A 161 -8.81 -18.03 -18.55
C TYR A 161 -9.53 -17.42 -17.34
N ARG A 162 -9.30 -18.02 -16.18
CA ARG A 162 -9.66 -17.46 -14.87
C ARG A 162 -8.47 -17.59 -13.94
N VAL A 163 -8.45 -16.78 -12.90
CA VAL A 163 -7.33 -16.73 -11.97
C VAL A 163 -7.80 -16.94 -10.55
N ARG A 164 -6.92 -17.51 -9.73
CA ARG A 164 -7.10 -17.72 -8.30
C ARG A 164 -5.75 -17.60 -7.61
N TYR A 165 -5.73 -17.07 -6.39
CA TYR A 165 -4.53 -17.09 -5.58
C TYR A 165 -4.26 -18.48 -4.97
N ARG A 166 -2.99 -18.86 -4.91
CA ARG A 166 -2.54 -20.08 -4.23
C ARG A 166 -2.69 -19.92 -2.71
N ALA A 167 -3.27 -20.94 -2.07
CA ALA A 167 -3.54 -20.93 -0.62
C ALA A 167 -2.27 -20.99 0.23
N ASN A 168 -1.26 -21.76 -0.18
CA ASN A 168 0.00 -21.97 0.57
C ASN A 168 1.18 -21.30 -0.14
N ARG A 169 0.99 -20.07 -0.64
CA ARG A 169 2.06 -19.36 -1.35
C ARG A 169 3.15 -18.87 -0.39
N GLU A 170 4.39 -18.99 -0.83
CA GLU A 170 5.53 -18.41 -0.14
C GLU A 170 5.70 -16.95 -0.58
N TYR A 171 5.31 -16.01 0.28
CA TYR A 171 5.22 -14.58 -0.04
C TYR A 171 6.52 -13.92 -0.50
N HIS A 172 7.68 -14.53 -0.28
CA HIS A 172 8.98 -13.98 -0.70
C HIS A 172 9.52 -14.62 -1.98
N LEU A 173 8.92 -15.72 -2.43
CA LEU A 173 9.45 -16.49 -3.56
C LEU A 173 9.38 -15.70 -4.88
N HIS A 174 8.34 -14.89 -5.08
CA HIS A 174 8.21 -14.11 -6.31
C HIS A 174 9.39 -13.15 -6.48
N SER A 175 9.85 -12.49 -5.41
CA SER A 175 11.00 -11.60 -5.46
C SER A 175 12.29 -12.32 -5.89
N ALA A 176 12.47 -13.59 -5.50
CA ALA A 176 13.65 -14.36 -5.87
C ALA A 176 13.64 -14.85 -7.33
N VAL A 177 12.46 -15.07 -7.91
CA VAL A 177 12.31 -15.72 -9.23
C VAL A 177 11.95 -14.79 -10.38
N ASN A 178 11.83 -13.47 -10.14
CA ASN A 178 11.57 -12.47 -11.19
C ASN A 178 12.54 -12.57 -12.38
N ALA A 179 13.84 -12.79 -12.11
CA ALA A 179 14.86 -12.88 -13.14
C ALA A 179 14.57 -13.97 -14.21
N LEU A 180 13.82 -15.01 -13.86
CA LEU A 180 13.39 -16.07 -14.80
C LEU A 180 12.57 -15.51 -15.96
N LEU A 181 11.80 -14.44 -15.72
CA LEU A 181 10.93 -13.81 -16.70
C LEU A 181 11.58 -12.61 -17.40
N GLY A 182 12.81 -12.23 -17.01
CA GLY A 182 13.49 -11.02 -17.51
C GLY A 182 13.62 -11.00 -19.03
N LYS A 183 14.07 -12.10 -19.65
CA LYS A 183 14.17 -12.19 -21.12
C LYS A 183 12.81 -12.15 -21.81
N GLN A 184 11.77 -12.74 -21.20
CA GLN A 184 10.43 -12.81 -21.78
C GLN A 184 9.73 -11.45 -21.78
N VAL A 185 9.96 -10.65 -20.72
CA VAL A 185 9.44 -9.29 -20.59
C VAL A 185 10.29 -8.30 -21.41
N LEU A 186 11.58 -8.22 -21.13
CA LEU A 186 12.46 -7.16 -21.67
C LEU A 186 12.94 -7.45 -23.10
N GLY A 187 13.19 -8.73 -23.42
CA GLY A 187 13.73 -9.15 -24.71
C GLY A 187 15.25 -8.92 -24.84
N GLY A 188 15.84 -9.52 -25.88
CA GLY A 188 17.30 -9.54 -26.08
C GLY A 188 17.93 -8.15 -26.21
N LYS A 189 17.33 -7.27 -27.04
CA LYS A 189 17.88 -5.93 -27.29
C LYS A 189 17.99 -5.07 -26.03
N VAL A 190 17.00 -5.15 -25.13
CA VAL A 190 17.02 -4.44 -23.84
C VAL A 190 18.10 -5.02 -22.92
N MET A 191 18.23 -6.35 -22.88
CA MET A 191 19.28 -7.01 -22.11
C MET A 191 20.68 -6.64 -22.62
N ASP A 192 20.87 -6.59 -23.94
CA ASP A 192 22.12 -6.14 -24.57
C ASP A 192 22.42 -4.67 -24.23
N TRP A 193 21.39 -3.81 -24.22
CA TRP A 193 21.54 -2.40 -23.86
C TRP A 193 21.90 -2.20 -22.39
N LEU A 194 21.26 -2.93 -21.46
CA LEU A 194 21.66 -2.94 -20.05
C LEU A 194 23.11 -3.44 -19.87
N MET A 195 23.51 -4.47 -20.61
CA MET A 195 24.86 -5.02 -20.58
C MET A 195 25.94 -4.08 -21.13
N SER A 196 25.58 -3.03 -21.87
CA SER A 196 26.51 -1.96 -22.23
C SER A 196 27.09 -1.24 -21.00
N GLN A 197 26.39 -1.31 -19.86
CA GLN A 197 26.87 -0.87 -18.55
C GLN A 197 26.77 -2.01 -17.52
N PRO A 198 27.81 -2.87 -17.41
CA PRO A 198 27.79 -4.05 -16.55
C PRO A 198 27.46 -3.76 -15.08
N ARG A 199 27.88 -2.59 -14.57
CA ARG A 199 27.55 -2.13 -13.22
C ARG A 199 26.04 -1.91 -13.06
N LEU A 200 25.40 -1.19 -13.99
CA LEU A 200 23.96 -0.99 -13.95
C LEU A 200 23.21 -2.30 -14.09
N PHE A 201 23.64 -3.17 -15.01
CA PHE A 201 23.08 -4.52 -15.14
C PHE A 201 23.14 -5.29 -13.81
N SER A 202 24.27 -5.24 -13.09
CA SER A 202 24.39 -5.90 -11.79
C SER A 202 23.42 -5.34 -10.75
N LEU A 203 23.32 -4.01 -10.62
CA LEU A 203 22.39 -3.34 -9.71
C LEU A 203 20.94 -3.70 -10.02
N PHE A 204 20.59 -3.68 -11.30
CA PHE A 204 19.27 -4.09 -11.80
C PHE A 204 18.96 -5.54 -11.43
N MET A 205 19.86 -6.48 -11.74
CA MET A 205 19.66 -7.91 -11.47
C MET A 205 19.54 -8.20 -9.97
N TYR A 206 20.36 -7.58 -9.13
CA TYR A 206 20.24 -7.71 -7.66
C TYR A 206 18.89 -7.18 -7.17
N THR A 207 18.47 -6.03 -7.69
CA THR A 207 17.19 -5.40 -7.32
C THR A 207 16.01 -6.32 -7.64
N ILE A 208 15.89 -6.80 -8.88
CA ILE A 208 14.75 -7.63 -9.28
C ILE A 208 14.76 -9.01 -8.62
N SER A 209 15.92 -9.48 -8.17
CA SER A 209 16.07 -10.78 -7.48
C SER A 209 15.92 -10.67 -5.96
N GLY A 210 15.42 -9.54 -5.43
CA GLY A 210 15.17 -9.33 -4.01
C GLY A 210 16.39 -8.96 -3.15
N HIS A 211 17.58 -8.81 -3.73
CA HIS A 211 18.82 -8.46 -3.02
C HIS A 211 18.97 -6.93 -2.94
N THR A 212 18.06 -6.29 -2.23
CA THR A 212 17.96 -4.81 -2.14
C THR A 212 19.24 -4.15 -1.66
N GLU A 213 20.00 -4.80 -0.77
CA GLU A 213 21.27 -4.33 -0.23
C GLU A 213 22.37 -4.22 -1.29
N ARG A 214 22.27 -5.00 -2.37
CA ARG A 214 23.19 -4.97 -3.51
C ARG A 214 22.63 -4.19 -4.70
N GLY A 215 21.34 -3.87 -4.71
CA GLY A 215 20.67 -3.12 -5.77
C GLY A 215 20.95 -1.61 -5.76
N GLY A 216 21.48 -1.09 -4.64
CA GLY A 216 21.88 0.32 -4.51
C GLY A 216 20.74 1.29 -4.81
N ILE A 217 21.06 2.39 -5.51
CA ILE A 217 20.08 3.44 -5.83
C ILE A 217 18.92 2.94 -6.70
N VAL A 218 19.12 1.90 -7.51
CA VAL A 218 18.04 1.31 -8.32
C VAL A 218 16.99 0.66 -7.40
N ALA A 219 17.43 -0.15 -6.43
CA ALA A 219 16.54 -0.74 -5.44
C ALA A 219 15.84 0.31 -4.57
N GLU A 220 16.56 1.34 -4.16
CA GLU A 220 16.00 2.44 -3.36
C GLU A 220 14.86 3.15 -4.11
N LEU A 221 15.07 3.54 -5.36
CA LEU A 221 14.08 4.24 -6.17
C LEU A 221 12.84 3.39 -6.43
N ILE A 222 13.01 2.08 -6.67
CA ILE A 222 11.88 1.16 -6.89
C ILE A 222 11.08 0.96 -5.61
N HIS A 223 11.75 0.81 -4.45
CA HIS A 223 11.07 0.67 -3.17
C HIS A 223 10.31 1.95 -2.77
N GLN A 224 10.90 3.12 -3.03
CA GLN A 224 10.21 4.40 -2.84
C GLN A 224 8.99 4.53 -3.76
N ALA A 225 9.11 4.13 -5.03
CA ALA A 225 8.01 4.15 -5.99
C ALA A 225 6.85 3.23 -5.57
N ASP A 226 7.14 2.02 -5.08
CA ASP A 226 6.15 1.10 -4.52
C ASP A 226 5.36 1.76 -3.39
N ARG A 227 6.07 2.31 -2.39
CA ARG A 227 5.44 3.02 -1.26
C ARG A 227 4.57 4.19 -1.67
N ALA A 228 5.03 4.99 -2.64
CA ALA A 228 4.29 6.13 -3.16
C ALA A 228 2.98 5.69 -3.84
N SER A 229 3.02 4.59 -4.60
CA SER A 229 1.82 4.02 -5.24
C SER A 229 0.79 3.55 -4.19
N VAL A 230 1.25 2.84 -3.14
CA VAL A 230 0.40 2.34 -2.06
C VAL A 230 -0.22 3.47 -1.24
N ALA A 231 0.57 4.50 -0.91
CA ALA A 231 0.12 5.62 -0.09
C ALA A 231 -0.98 6.44 -0.75
N LYS A 232 -0.82 6.77 -2.04
CA LYS A 232 -1.81 7.52 -2.81
C LYS A 232 -3.15 6.78 -2.82
N ALA A 233 -3.10 5.48 -3.03
CA ALA A 233 -4.31 4.67 -3.16
C ALA A 233 -5.05 4.44 -1.83
N LEU A 234 -4.35 4.51 -0.70
CA LEU A 234 -4.95 4.50 0.64
C LEU A 234 -5.49 5.89 1.07
N GLY A 235 -5.39 6.91 0.20
CA GLY A 235 -5.78 8.29 0.49
C GLY A 235 -4.82 9.00 1.45
N GLY A 236 -3.59 8.49 1.59
CA GLY A 236 -2.50 9.13 2.30
C GLY A 236 -1.68 10.04 1.39
N ASP A 237 -0.93 10.97 1.99
CA ASP A 237 -0.01 11.84 1.27
C ASP A 237 1.25 11.05 0.85
N PRO A 238 1.56 10.90 -0.44
CA PRO A 238 2.74 10.16 -0.88
C PRO A 238 4.07 10.81 -0.45
N VAL A 239 4.09 12.12 -0.19
CA VAL A 239 5.25 12.83 0.38
C VAL A 239 5.50 12.39 1.83
N GLN A 240 4.44 12.23 2.60
CA GLN A 240 4.51 11.69 3.96
C GLN A 240 4.93 10.22 3.96
N ALA A 241 4.49 9.45 2.96
CA ALA A 241 4.90 8.06 2.79
C ALA A 241 6.37 7.92 2.39
N LEU A 242 6.93 8.85 1.61
CA LEU A 242 8.35 8.86 1.22
C LEU A 242 9.27 9.37 2.35
N SER A 243 8.76 10.22 3.25
CA SER A 243 9.49 10.71 4.43
C SER A 243 9.40 9.79 5.66
N ALA A 244 8.49 8.81 5.66
CA ALA A 244 8.41 7.82 6.73
C ALA A 244 9.64 6.90 6.74
N PRO A 245 10.20 6.55 7.92
CA PRO A 245 11.44 5.76 8.03
C PRO A 245 11.42 4.49 7.17
N ILE A 246 12.52 4.25 6.44
CA ILE A 246 12.69 3.26 5.35
C ILE A 246 12.67 1.81 5.83
N GLU A 247 12.81 1.57 7.13
CA GLU A 247 12.89 0.21 7.66
C GLU A 247 11.51 -0.34 8.01
N SER A 248 11.09 -1.38 7.29
CA SER A 248 9.90 -2.17 7.63
C SER A 248 10.03 -2.73 9.05
N ILE A 249 8.91 -2.85 9.77
CA ILE A 249 8.91 -3.44 11.11
C ILE A 249 9.51 -4.85 11.13
N GLN A 250 9.29 -5.61 10.04
CA GLN A 250 9.94 -6.90 9.78
C GLN A 250 11.48 -6.79 9.81
N ARG A 251 12.06 -5.82 9.08
CA ARG A 251 13.51 -5.61 9.05
C ARG A 251 14.05 -5.24 10.44
N LYS A 252 13.36 -4.35 11.16
CA LYS A 252 13.73 -3.95 12.53
C LYS A 252 13.70 -5.12 13.50
N LEU A 253 12.64 -5.93 13.45
CA LEU A 253 12.50 -7.13 14.27
C LEU A 253 13.60 -8.15 13.93
N ALA A 254 13.86 -8.40 12.65
CA ALA A 254 14.88 -9.34 12.20
C ALA A 254 16.32 -8.88 12.53
N GLU A 255 16.65 -7.61 12.31
CA GLU A 255 17.97 -7.03 12.62
C GLU A 255 18.21 -6.94 14.12
N GLY A 256 17.21 -6.49 14.89
CA GLY A 256 17.28 -6.47 16.35
C GLY A 256 17.47 -7.87 16.92
N LEU A 257 16.75 -8.86 16.38
CA LEU A 257 16.91 -10.25 16.80
C LEU A 257 18.29 -10.80 16.42
N ARG A 258 18.78 -10.51 15.20
CA ARG A 258 20.11 -10.90 14.75
C ARG A 258 21.21 -10.33 15.64
N TYR A 259 21.13 -9.04 15.98
CA TYR A 259 22.07 -8.40 16.89
C TYR A 259 22.06 -9.07 18.27
N LEU A 260 20.88 -9.28 18.86
CA LEU A 260 20.78 -9.91 20.17
C LEU A 260 21.34 -11.32 20.18
N VAL A 261 21.03 -12.13 19.17
CA VAL A 261 21.48 -13.51 19.09
C VAL A 261 23.01 -13.60 18.88
N LYS A 262 23.60 -12.69 18.11
CA LYS A 262 25.06 -12.69 17.84
C LYS A 262 25.89 -12.07 18.96
N GLU A 263 25.42 -10.98 19.56
CA GLU A 263 26.23 -10.14 20.44
C GLU A 263 25.86 -10.24 21.93
N GLN A 264 24.62 -10.62 22.26
CA GLN A 264 24.09 -10.53 23.64
C GLN A 264 23.67 -11.88 24.23
N PHE A 265 23.02 -12.74 23.43
CA PHE A 265 22.47 -13.99 23.92
C PHE A 265 23.56 -15.03 24.13
N LYS A 266 23.45 -15.77 25.23
CA LYS A 266 24.32 -16.91 25.50
C LYS A 266 23.73 -18.15 24.82
N LEU A 267 24.38 -18.58 23.73
CA LEU A 267 24.01 -19.77 22.98
C LEU A 267 24.42 -21.05 23.71
N ASN A 268 23.55 -22.07 23.70
CA ASN A 268 23.84 -23.46 24.09
C ASN A 268 24.45 -23.61 25.49
N LYS A 269 24.06 -22.72 26.43
CA LYS A 269 24.52 -22.73 27.82
C LYS A 269 23.33 -22.81 28.76
N ARG A 270 23.51 -23.49 29.89
CA ARG A 270 22.53 -23.52 30.98
C ARG A 270 22.20 -22.09 31.43
N GLY A 271 20.91 -21.76 31.48
CA GLY A 271 20.42 -20.41 31.77
C GLY A 271 20.57 -19.38 30.64
N GLY A 272 21.04 -19.81 29.46
CA GLY A 272 21.10 -19.00 28.24
C GLY A 272 19.74 -18.77 27.60
N GLN A 273 19.66 -17.71 26.79
CA GLN A 273 18.42 -17.26 26.15
C GLN A 273 18.09 -18.03 24.86
N ALA A 274 19.07 -18.74 24.30
CA ALA A 274 18.97 -19.31 22.96
C ALA A 274 19.71 -20.66 22.84
N TRP A 275 19.07 -21.60 22.15
CA TRP A 275 19.56 -22.96 21.94
C TRP A 275 19.50 -23.28 20.45
N LEU A 276 20.66 -23.50 19.83
CA LEU A 276 20.78 -23.80 18.42
C LEU A 276 20.86 -25.32 18.24
N THR A 277 19.88 -25.89 17.55
CA THR A 277 19.89 -27.29 17.08
C THR A 277 20.25 -27.33 15.60
N ASP A 278 20.44 -28.53 15.02
CA ASP A 278 20.66 -28.66 13.57
C ASP A 278 19.46 -28.16 12.77
N GLU A 279 18.25 -28.35 13.30
CA GLU A 279 16.98 -28.01 12.65
C GLU A 279 16.58 -26.54 12.83
N ALA A 280 16.71 -25.98 14.03
CA ALA A 280 16.23 -24.64 14.33
C ALA A 280 16.97 -23.92 15.47
N LEU A 281 16.81 -22.60 15.52
CA LEU A 281 17.19 -21.77 16.66
C LEU A 281 15.98 -21.64 17.59
N TRP A 282 16.12 -22.08 18.83
CA TRP A 282 15.10 -22.02 19.85
C TRP A 282 15.39 -20.90 20.83
N LEU A 283 14.46 -19.95 20.98
CA LEU A 283 14.61 -18.83 21.92
C LEU A 283 13.65 -18.98 23.10
N VAL A 284 14.15 -18.79 24.32
CA VAL A 284 13.34 -18.91 25.54
C VAL A 284 12.35 -17.74 25.65
N SER A 285 11.05 -18.05 25.65
CA SER A 285 9.94 -17.10 25.79
C SER A 285 9.40 -17.10 27.23
N PRO A 286 9.03 -15.94 27.83
CA PRO A 286 8.94 -14.61 27.24
C PRO A 286 10.26 -13.81 27.23
N ARG A 287 11.31 -14.33 27.88
CA ARG A 287 12.55 -13.59 28.17
C ARG A 287 13.22 -13.00 26.92
N ALA A 288 13.51 -13.82 25.91
CA ALA A 288 14.21 -13.37 24.70
C ALA A 288 13.41 -12.33 23.91
N ILE A 289 12.09 -12.44 23.89
CA ILE A 289 11.22 -11.49 23.17
C ILE A 289 11.10 -10.16 23.94
N ASN A 290 11.07 -10.21 25.27
CA ASN A 290 11.12 -8.99 26.09
C ASN A 290 12.46 -8.27 25.94
N GLU A 291 13.58 -8.99 25.85
CA GLU A 291 14.90 -8.41 25.54
C GLU A 291 14.93 -7.78 24.13
N LEU A 292 14.31 -8.42 23.12
CA LEU A 292 14.12 -7.84 21.78
C LEU A 292 13.29 -6.56 21.80
N LYS A 293 12.15 -6.59 22.49
CA LYS A 293 11.27 -5.42 22.64
C LYS A 293 11.99 -4.26 23.34
N ALA A 294 12.75 -4.53 24.40
CA ALA A 294 13.54 -3.52 25.10
C ALA A 294 14.63 -2.92 24.20
N HIS A 295 15.33 -3.74 23.42
CA HIS A 295 16.35 -3.29 22.47
C HIS A 295 15.75 -2.35 21.40
N LEU A 296 14.61 -2.70 20.84
CA LEU A 296 13.95 -1.90 19.82
C LEU A 296 13.40 -0.57 20.38
N TYR A 297 12.89 -0.56 21.61
CA TYR A 297 12.51 0.69 22.28
C TYR A 297 13.72 1.59 22.57
N ALA A 298 14.86 1.02 22.97
CA ALA A 298 16.09 1.78 23.19
C ALA A 298 16.60 2.45 21.91
N GLN A 299 16.32 1.86 20.74
CA GLN A 299 16.58 2.44 19.41
C GLN A 299 15.51 3.45 18.96
N GLY A 300 14.53 3.77 19.82
CA GLY A 300 13.48 4.75 19.53
C GLY A 300 12.31 4.21 18.69
N ILE A 301 12.24 2.90 18.45
CA ILE A 301 11.19 2.27 17.65
C ILE A 301 9.94 2.05 18.53
N LYS A 302 8.94 2.92 18.38
CA LYS A 302 7.68 2.87 19.16
C LYS A 302 6.52 2.15 18.47
N SER A 303 6.70 1.71 17.22
CA SER A 303 5.65 1.11 16.39
C SER A 303 5.32 -0.34 16.72
N ILE A 304 5.98 -0.93 17.71
CA ILE A 304 5.87 -2.35 18.06
C ILE A 304 4.76 -2.55 19.11
N PRO A 305 3.91 -3.58 18.99
CA PRO A 305 2.89 -3.91 19.97
C PRO A 305 3.41 -4.00 21.41
N ALA A 306 2.62 -3.45 22.34
CA ALA A 306 2.89 -3.59 23.77
C ALA A 306 2.57 -5.01 24.29
N ASP A 307 1.59 -5.70 23.68
CA ASP A 307 1.23 -7.07 24.03
C ASP A 307 2.18 -8.08 23.38
N LEU A 308 2.68 -9.03 24.17
CA LEU A 308 3.64 -10.03 23.76
C LEU A 308 3.04 -11.02 22.75
N ASN A 309 1.78 -11.40 22.92
CA ASN A 309 1.08 -12.30 22.00
C ASN A 309 0.91 -11.65 20.63
N ARG A 310 0.54 -10.36 20.62
CA ARG A 310 0.43 -9.58 19.40
C ARG A 310 1.78 -9.39 18.71
N LEU A 311 2.84 -9.17 19.47
CA LEU A 311 4.21 -9.08 18.94
C LEU A 311 4.66 -10.40 18.31
N GLN A 312 4.41 -11.53 18.97
CA GLN A 312 4.68 -12.86 18.42
C GLN A 312 3.88 -13.11 17.14
N GLY A 313 2.59 -12.74 17.12
CA GLY A 313 1.76 -12.83 15.91
C GLY A 313 2.29 -11.99 14.76
N GLU A 314 2.79 -10.78 15.02
CA GLU A 314 3.45 -9.95 13.99
C GLU A 314 4.78 -10.56 13.53
N MET A 315 5.59 -11.11 14.44
CA MET A 315 6.81 -11.84 14.07
C MET A 315 6.49 -13.07 13.20
N HIS A 316 5.42 -13.80 13.50
CA HIS A 316 4.97 -14.93 12.70
C HIS A 316 4.47 -14.50 11.32
N ALA A 317 3.62 -13.47 11.24
CA ALA A 317 3.11 -12.93 9.98
C ALA A 317 4.23 -12.47 9.03
N HIS A 318 5.40 -12.13 9.58
CA HIS A 318 6.59 -11.74 8.85
C HIS A 318 7.63 -12.87 8.66
N GLY A 319 7.28 -14.13 8.97
CA GLY A 319 8.14 -15.29 8.78
C GLY A 319 9.38 -15.34 9.69
N ILE A 320 9.37 -14.60 10.79
CA ILE A 320 10.50 -14.53 11.74
C ILE A 320 10.47 -15.73 12.71
N ILE A 321 9.27 -16.20 13.06
CA ILE A 321 9.05 -17.35 13.94
C ILE A 321 8.10 -18.36 13.29
N GLU A 322 8.21 -19.63 13.65
CA GLU A 322 7.33 -20.71 13.17
C GLU A 322 6.17 -21.01 14.13
N GLU A 323 5.02 -21.37 13.58
CA GLU A 323 3.80 -21.75 14.29
C GLU A 323 3.77 -23.23 14.69
N VAL A 324 3.18 -23.50 15.86
CA VAL A 324 3.04 -24.86 16.44
C VAL A 324 1.73 -25.49 15.97
N GLU A 325 0.64 -24.74 16.14
CA GLU A 325 -0.75 -25.06 15.82
C GLU A 325 -1.42 -23.72 15.45
N GLU A 326 -2.49 -23.75 14.65
CA GLU A 326 -3.19 -22.56 14.16
C GLU A 326 -3.50 -21.55 15.30
N GLY A 327 -2.85 -20.39 15.27
CA GLY A 327 -2.92 -19.32 16.26
C GLY A 327 -1.98 -19.42 17.47
N LYS A 328 -1.06 -20.39 17.54
CA LYS A 328 -0.11 -20.58 18.67
C LYS A 328 1.35 -20.63 18.22
N HIS A 329 2.17 -19.74 18.78
CA HIS A 329 3.57 -19.55 18.36
C HIS A 329 4.61 -20.00 19.41
N VAL A 330 4.16 -20.55 20.55
CA VAL A 330 5.04 -20.99 21.65
C VAL A 330 5.05 -22.51 21.75
N TRP A 331 6.25 -23.07 21.76
CA TRP A 331 6.55 -24.49 21.87
C TRP A 331 6.94 -24.82 23.31
N LYS A 332 6.46 -25.95 23.84
CA LYS A 332 6.97 -26.52 25.09
C LYS A 332 8.07 -27.52 24.75
N CYS A 333 9.29 -27.23 25.18
CA CYS A 333 10.48 -28.01 24.84
C CYS A 333 11.22 -28.48 26.10
N ASP A 334 11.64 -29.75 26.10
CA ASP A 334 12.53 -30.31 27.11
C ASP A 334 13.96 -30.31 26.59
N ILE A 335 14.87 -29.74 27.38
CA ILE A 335 16.30 -29.71 27.09
C ILE A 335 17.00 -30.64 28.07
N THR A 336 17.74 -31.61 27.53
CA THR A 336 18.59 -32.53 28.29
C THR A 336 20.06 -32.28 27.95
N ASP A 337 20.86 -31.93 28.96
CA ASP A 337 22.30 -31.70 28.89
C ASP A 337 23.01 -32.57 29.94
N GLY A 338 23.36 -33.80 29.57
CA GLY A 338 23.86 -34.81 30.52
C GLY A 338 22.77 -35.22 31.52
N ASP A 339 23.08 -35.11 32.82
CA ASP A 339 22.14 -35.43 33.92
C ASP A 339 21.13 -34.30 34.20
N TRP A 340 21.26 -33.16 33.52
CA TRP A 340 20.37 -32.02 33.71
C TRP A 340 19.25 -32.04 32.66
N GLN A 341 18.00 -31.98 33.13
CA GLN A 341 16.82 -31.86 32.29
C GLN A 341 15.92 -30.73 32.79
N GLN A 342 15.47 -29.85 31.88
CA GLN A 342 14.52 -28.79 32.21
C GLN A 342 13.61 -28.48 31.02
N SER A 343 12.34 -28.20 31.33
CA SER A 343 11.33 -27.78 30.36
C SER A 343 11.27 -26.25 30.24
N PHE A 344 11.18 -25.75 29.01
CA PHE A 344 11.05 -24.33 28.70
C PHE A 344 9.94 -24.07 27.68
N ASN A 345 9.35 -22.89 27.76
CA ASN A 345 8.54 -22.33 26.68
C ASN A 345 9.46 -21.60 25.71
N MET A 346 9.39 -21.94 24.43
CA MET A 346 10.34 -21.47 23.42
C MET A 346 9.62 -21.05 22.15
N ILE A 347 10.22 -20.12 21.39
CA ILE A 347 9.82 -19.82 20.02
C ILE A 347 10.85 -20.41 19.07
N LYS A 348 10.38 -20.92 17.92
CA LYS A 348 11.22 -21.52 16.90
C LYS A 348 11.54 -20.48 15.83
N VAL A 349 12.82 -20.24 15.59
CA VAL A 349 13.35 -19.26 14.63
C VAL A 349 14.19 -19.99 13.58
N PRO A 350 14.00 -19.70 12.28
CA PRO A 350 14.87 -20.21 11.23
C PRO A 350 16.33 -19.74 11.42
N PRO A 351 17.33 -20.65 11.49
CA PRO A 351 18.73 -20.26 11.66
C PRO A 351 19.27 -19.37 10.53
N THR A 352 18.73 -19.55 9.31
CA THR A 352 19.06 -18.76 8.11
C THR A 352 18.75 -17.28 8.29
N LEU A 353 17.77 -16.93 9.12
CA LEU A 353 17.43 -15.54 9.44
C LEU A 353 18.58 -14.83 10.18
N ILE A 354 19.33 -15.56 11.00
CA ILE A 354 20.36 -15.00 11.88
C ILE A 354 21.76 -15.07 11.24
N TRP A 355 22.18 -16.25 10.78
CA TRP A 355 23.55 -16.49 10.31
C TRP A 355 23.71 -16.65 8.79
N GLY A 356 22.63 -16.80 8.01
CA GLY A 356 22.79 -17.10 6.58
C GLY A 356 23.48 -18.46 6.36
N VAL A 357 24.43 -18.54 5.43
CA VAL A 357 25.16 -19.78 5.07
C VAL A 357 26.55 -19.88 5.73
N GLU A 358 27.12 -18.76 6.18
CA GLU A 358 28.45 -18.68 6.79
C GLU A 358 28.35 -18.22 8.26
N ASP A 359 29.37 -18.46 9.10
CA ASP A 359 29.41 -18.06 10.53
C ASP A 359 28.39 -18.70 11.49
N ARG A 360 27.82 -19.86 11.14
CA ARG A 360 26.93 -20.61 12.06
C ARG A 360 27.73 -21.22 13.24
N PRO A 361 27.36 -20.94 14.51
CA PRO A 361 27.98 -21.57 15.68
C PRO A 361 27.69 -23.08 15.76
N SER A 362 28.49 -23.81 16.53
CA SER A 362 28.29 -25.25 16.75
C SER A 362 26.93 -25.52 17.40
N SER A 363 26.17 -26.45 16.81
CA SER A 363 24.91 -26.94 17.36
C SER A 363 25.07 -27.50 18.78
N PHE A 364 23.98 -27.43 19.55
CA PHE A 364 23.91 -27.97 20.90
C PHE A 364 24.11 -29.49 20.86
N SER A 365 25.01 -30.00 21.72
CA SER A 365 25.38 -31.41 21.77
C SER A 365 24.43 -32.28 22.59
N GLY A 366 23.48 -31.69 23.32
CA GLY A 366 22.46 -32.42 24.09
C GLY A 366 21.19 -32.68 23.28
N LYS A 367 20.14 -33.17 23.95
CA LYS A 367 18.87 -33.53 23.32
C LYS A 367 17.81 -32.47 23.60
N LEU A 368 17.19 -31.94 22.55
CA LEU A 368 16.01 -31.07 22.65
C LEU A 368 14.80 -31.82 22.10
N THR A 369 13.75 -31.95 22.90
CA THR A 369 12.52 -32.69 22.54
C THR A 369 11.31 -31.78 22.64
N VAL A 370 10.52 -31.70 21.57
CA VAL A 370 9.31 -30.87 21.49
C VAL A 370 8.10 -31.65 22.01
N GLN A 371 7.39 -31.10 23.00
CA GLN A 371 6.21 -31.73 23.60
C GLN A 371 4.87 -31.19 23.07
N GLY A 372 4.86 -30.12 22.25
CA GLY A 372 3.65 -29.52 21.66
C GLY A 372 3.50 -28.03 21.97
N ALA A 373 2.27 -27.51 21.95
CA ALA A 373 1.98 -26.09 22.21
C ALA A 373 2.14 -25.72 23.71
N GLY A 374 2.90 -24.66 23.98
CA GLY A 374 3.11 -24.08 25.31
C GLY A 374 2.19 -22.88 25.59
N THR A 375 2.12 -22.45 26.85
CA THR A 375 1.34 -21.28 27.29
C THR A 375 2.25 -20.08 27.58
N VAL A 376 1.74 -18.87 27.32
CA VAL A 376 2.39 -17.61 27.71
C VAL A 376 1.95 -17.28 29.13
N GLU A 377 2.44 -18.03 30.12
CA GLU A 377 2.25 -17.69 31.54
C GLU A 377 3.43 -16.85 32.01
N GLU A 378 3.15 -15.62 32.46
CA GLU A 378 4.06 -14.87 33.32
C GLU A 378 4.18 -15.66 34.63
N GLN A 379 5.39 -16.11 34.96
CA GLN A 379 5.65 -16.74 36.24
C GLN A 379 5.35 -15.74 37.37
N GLU A 380 4.20 -15.93 38.04
CA GLU A 380 4.04 -15.49 39.41
C GLU A 380 5.19 -16.06 40.25
N LYS A 381 5.87 -15.18 40.99
CA LYS A 381 6.93 -15.51 41.91
C LYS A 381 6.49 -16.63 42.85
N GLN A 382 7.09 -17.82 42.74
CA GLN A 382 7.17 -18.74 43.86
C GLN A 382 8.46 -18.47 44.65
N PRO A 383 8.38 -18.42 46.00
CA PRO A 383 9.55 -18.15 46.84
C PRO A 383 10.50 -19.36 46.83
N PRO A 384 11.83 -19.13 46.91
CA PRO A 384 12.78 -20.23 46.99
C PRO A 384 12.61 -20.94 48.34
N THR A 385 12.36 -22.24 48.28
CA THR A 385 12.41 -23.12 49.45
C THR A 385 13.86 -23.33 49.83
N ALA A 386 14.15 -23.18 51.11
CA ALA A 386 15.48 -23.19 51.70
C ALA A 386 16.23 -24.52 51.55
N ALA A 387 17.48 -24.45 51.12
CA ALA A 387 18.54 -25.37 51.52
C ALA A 387 19.84 -24.55 51.66
N ALA A 388 20.47 -24.70 52.83
CA ALA A 388 21.48 -23.82 53.39
C ALA A 388 22.93 -24.14 52.94
N LEU A 389 23.83 -23.28 53.46
CA LEU A 389 25.31 -23.31 53.55
C LEU A 389 25.99 -22.39 52.50
N GLN A 390 26.86 -21.42 52.84
CA GLN A 390 27.49 -20.99 54.09
C GLN A 390 27.99 -19.53 53.93
N GLU A 391 28.16 -18.86 55.08
CA GLU A 391 28.54 -17.46 55.28
C GLU A 391 29.96 -17.11 54.81
N GLU A 392 30.14 -15.87 54.32
CA GLU A 392 31.31 -15.05 54.67
C GLU A 392 30.96 -13.55 54.58
N SER A 393 31.57 -12.77 55.47
CA SER A 393 30.99 -11.59 56.12
C SER A 393 31.68 -10.25 55.77
N VAL A 394 30.86 -9.21 55.43
CA VAL A 394 30.83 -7.80 55.97
C VAL A 394 32.06 -6.88 55.71
N PRO A 395 32.01 -5.50 55.74
CA PRO A 395 30.91 -4.50 55.73
C PRO A 395 31.01 -3.39 54.64
N ALA A 396 29.94 -2.58 54.56
CA ALA A 396 29.84 -1.26 53.92
C ALA A 396 30.45 -0.11 54.77
N PRO A 397 30.56 1.11 54.21
CA PRO A 397 30.11 2.28 54.96
C PRO A 397 29.29 3.31 54.14
N GLU A 398 28.19 3.70 54.77
CA GLU A 398 27.67 5.07 55.03
C GLU A 398 27.48 6.12 53.91
N GLN A 399 26.22 6.57 53.78
CA GLN A 399 25.83 7.89 53.29
C GLN A 399 25.99 8.95 54.39
N PRO A 400 26.01 10.25 54.00
CA PRO A 400 25.23 11.25 54.72
C PRO A 400 24.26 12.03 53.82
N SER A 401 23.09 12.30 54.40
CA SER A 401 21.96 13.09 53.90
C SER A 401 22.11 14.58 54.18
N GLN A 402 21.34 15.42 53.43
CA GLN A 402 20.63 16.67 53.80
C GLN A 402 20.56 17.61 52.56
N ASN A 403 19.51 18.36 52.21
CA ASN A 403 18.18 18.64 52.78
C ASN A 403 17.36 19.43 51.71
N GLN A 404 16.05 19.14 51.60
CA GLN A 404 14.87 20.04 51.45
C GLN A 404 14.83 21.06 50.27
N THR A 405 13.70 21.37 49.60
CA THR A 405 12.32 21.57 50.07
C THR A 405 11.30 21.52 48.89
N ALA A 406 10.02 21.34 49.22
CA ALA A 406 8.88 21.03 48.36
C ALA A 406 8.10 22.24 47.77
N MET A 407 7.57 22.04 46.54
CA MET A 407 6.20 22.30 45.97
C MET A 407 5.45 23.64 46.23
N PRO A 408 4.27 23.97 45.60
CA PRO A 408 3.56 23.41 44.41
C PRO A 408 2.97 24.44 43.39
N VAL A 409 2.60 23.93 42.20
CA VAL A 409 1.38 24.11 41.35
C VAL A 409 0.63 25.47 41.28
N ALA A 410 0.40 25.97 40.04
CA ALA A 410 -0.89 26.48 39.53
C ALA A 410 -0.89 26.75 38.00
N VAL A 411 -2.01 26.45 37.33
CA VAL A 411 -2.37 26.77 35.92
C VAL A 411 -3.42 27.89 35.95
N PRO A 412 -3.45 28.86 35.00
CA PRO A 412 -4.50 28.90 33.96
C PRO A 412 -4.05 29.48 32.59
N GLY A 413 -4.73 29.09 31.49
CA GLY A 413 -4.71 29.79 30.18
C GLY A 413 -5.77 30.91 30.11
N PRO A 414 -6.33 31.28 28.94
CA PRO A 414 -5.84 31.37 27.55
C PRO A 414 -6.07 32.78 26.92
N ALA A 415 -5.53 33.11 25.74
CA ALA A 415 -6.08 34.17 24.86
C ALA A 415 -5.49 34.18 23.44
N GLU A 416 -6.33 34.61 22.50
CA GLU A 416 -6.25 34.57 21.03
C GLU A 416 -5.45 35.70 20.38
N THR A 417 -5.19 35.54 19.06
CA THR A 417 -5.08 36.51 17.94
C THR A 417 -4.02 35.97 16.96
N GLY A 418 -4.14 35.98 15.64
CA GLY A 418 -5.09 36.55 14.70
C GLY A 418 -4.31 36.86 13.41
N THR A 419 -4.96 36.62 12.27
CA THR A 419 -4.75 37.29 10.97
C THR A 419 -3.91 36.61 9.87
N THR A 420 -4.64 36.46 8.77
CA THR A 420 -4.45 36.08 7.37
C THR A 420 -3.42 36.88 6.55
N SER A 421 -2.90 36.28 5.48
CA SER A 421 -3.11 36.80 4.10
C SER A 421 -2.82 35.74 3.04
N ALA A 422 -3.61 35.77 1.97
CA ALA A 422 -3.65 34.83 0.85
C ALA A 422 -3.26 35.54 -0.46
N GLN A 423 -2.62 34.81 -1.38
CA GLN A 423 -2.62 35.08 -2.83
C GLN A 423 -2.55 33.71 -3.55
N VAL A 424 -3.68 33.19 -4.07
CA VAL A 424 -4.24 33.31 -5.44
C VAL A 424 -3.46 32.50 -6.50
N LEU A 425 -4.15 31.54 -7.13
CA LEU A 425 -4.14 31.12 -8.57
C LEU A 425 -5.22 30.00 -8.67
N GLY A 426 -6.22 30.03 -9.55
CA GLY A 426 -6.13 29.96 -11.00
C GLY A 426 -6.58 28.56 -11.44
N ALA A 427 -7.86 28.41 -11.82
CA ALA A 427 -8.47 27.11 -12.11
C ALA A 427 -8.01 26.54 -13.46
N ALA A 428 -7.44 25.32 -13.43
CA ALA A 428 -7.20 24.48 -14.60
C ALA A 428 -7.63 23.04 -14.27
N SER A 429 -8.14 22.35 -15.29
CA SER A 429 -8.53 20.94 -15.30
C SER A 429 -7.46 20.03 -14.69
N THR A 430 -7.79 19.29 -13.63
CA THR A 430 -6.85 18.39 -12.94
C THR A 430 -6.43 17.24 -13.85
N SER A 431 -5.31 17.44 -14.54
CA SER A 431 -4.58 16.43 -15.28
C SER A 431 -3.89 15.50 -14.28
N ILE A 432 -3.63 14.24 -14.65
CA ILE A 432 -2.71 13.35 -13.92
C ILE A 432 -1.34 14.04 -13.69
N ASP A 433 -1.01 15.02 -14.53
CA ASP A 433 0.13 15.91 -14.32
C ASP A 433 0.03 16.69 -13.01
N ASP A 434 -1.11 17.28 -12.65
CA ASP A 434 -1.27 18.11 -11.44
C ASP A 434 -1.16 17.28 -10.16
N ASP A 435 -1.75 16.08 -10.12
CA ASP A 435 -1.75 15.22 -8.92
C ASP A 435 -0.42 14.50 -8.68
N ILE A 436 0.41 14.36 -9.71
CA ILE A 436 1.75 13.81 -9.58
C ILE A 436 2.80 14.96 -9.50
N MET A 437 2.50 16.16 -10.03
CA MET A 437 3.28 17.40 -9.81
C MET A 437 3.12 17.89 -8.37
N ALA A 438 1.95 17.71 -7.77
CA ALA A 438 1.68 18.05 -6.37
C ALA A 438 2.54 17.28 -5.36
N LEU A 439 3.17 16.17 -5.78
CA LEU A 439 4.07 15.43 -4.91
C LEU A 439 5.33 16.22 -4.61
N PHE A 440 5.82 17.08 -5.51
CA PHE A 440 7.14 17.69 -5.35
C PHE A 440 7.31 18.98 -6.16
N PRO A 441 7.24 20.18 -5.53
CA PRO A 441 7.55 21.45 -6.21
C PRO A 441 9.01 21.48 -6.67
N GLU A 442 9.27 22.11 -7.83
CA GLU A 442 10.63 22.42 -8.29
C GLU A 442 11.37 23.25 -7.25
N VAL A 443 12.58 22.82 -6.86
CA VAL A 443 13.49 23.64 -6.05
C VAL A 443 13.96 24.78 -6.95
N LYS A 444 13.53 26.01 -6.66
CA LYS A 444 14.16 27.20 -7.25
C LYS A 444 15.60 27.25 -6.73
N ASP A 445 16.54 27.25 -7.66
CA ASP A 445 17.96 27.50 -7.39
C ASP A 445 18.11 28.89 -6.73
N GLU A 446 18.33 28.93 -5.42
CA GLU A 446 18.90 30.08 -4.73
C GLU A 446 20.20 29.63 -4.06
N ASP A 447 21.31 29.74 -4.80
CA ASP A 447 22.53 30.39 -4.34
C ASP A 447 23.63 30.31 -5.41
N LYS A 448 23.66 31.32 -6.28
CA LYS A 448 24.91 31.76 -6.92
C LYS A 448 25.06 33.26 -6.68
N GLN A 449 25.89 33.58 -5.71
CA GLN A 449 26.47 34.91 -5.54
C GLN A 449 27.14 35.34 -6.84
N SER A 450 26.64 36.42 -7.44
CA SER A 450 27.33 37.20 -8.44
C SER A 450 27.14 38.67 -8.12
N VAL A 451 28.25 39.29 -7.76
CA VAL A 451 28.45 40.73 -7.58
C VAL A 451 28.13 41.46 -8.88
N THR A 452 27.39 42.58 -8.83
CA THR A 452 27.74 43.90 -9.40
C THR A 452 26.56 44.91 -9.37
N SER A 453 26.77 46.00 -8.62
CA SER A 453 26.48 47.43 -8.89
C SER A 453 25.25 47.90 -9.69
N ASP A 454 24.43 48.68 -8.96
CA ASP A 454 24.01 50.08 -9.24
C ASP A 454 22.90 50.47 -10.25
N VAL A 455 22.08 51.40 -9.70
CA VAL A 455 21.26 52.50 -10.25
C VAL A 455 19.76 52.26 -10.54
N ALA A 456 18.98 53.15 -9.93
CA ALA A 456 17.52 53.27 -9.87
C ALA A 456 16.93 54.26 -10.91
N CYS A 457 15.61 54.47 -10.77
CA CYS A 457 14.68 55.46 -11.36
C CYS A 457 13.89 54.97 -12.60
N GLY A 458 12.57 55.15 -12.76
CA GLY A 458 11.52 55.81 -11.96
C GLY A 458 10.17 55.77 -12.73
N GLU A 459 9.06 55.69 -11.98
CA GLU A 459 7.72 56.33 -12.09
C GLU A 459 7.30 57.08 -13.41
N SER A 460 6.04 57.19 -13.88
CA SER A 460 4.67 56.96 -13.33
C SER A 460 3.52 57.41 -14.31
N ILE A 461 2.22 57.25 -13.87
CA ILE A 461 0.94 57.99 -14.18
C ILE A 461 0.12 57.58 -15.45
N ALA A 462 -1.13 57.02 -15.37
CA ALA A 462 -2.52 57.54 -15.15
C ALA A 462 -3.09 58.47 -16.27
N SER A 463 -4.36 58.55 -16.73
CA SER A 463 -5.75 58.50 -16.17
C SER A 463 -6.77 58.44 -17.36
N GLN A 464 -7.99 57.83 -17.27
CA GLN A 464 -9.37 58.43 -17.16
C GLN A 464 -9.72 59.60 -18.13
N GLN A 465 -10.93 59.91 -18.63
CA GLN A 465 -12.34 59.46 -18.68
C GLN A 465 -13.07 60.45 -19.63
N GLU A 466 -14.26 60.12 -20.20
CA GLU A 466 -15.50 60.95 -20.14
C GLU A 466 -16.65 60.41 -21.03
N ALA A 467 -17.86 60.90 -20.75
CA ALA A 467 -19.20 60.33 -21.01
C ALA A 467 -20.15 61.29 -21.75
N SER A 468 -21.34 60.83 -22.22
CA SER A 468 -22.67 61.50 -22.02
C SER A 468 -23.87 60.89 -22.82
N GLU A 469 -24.99 60.64 -22.09
CA GLU A 469 -26.45 60.92 -22.32
C GLU A 469 -27.19 60.72 -23.69
N SER A 470 -28.51 60.45 -23.86
CA SER A 470 -29.72 60.19 -23.03
C SER A 470 -30.94 59.91 -23.97
N ALA A 471 -31.94 59.09 -23.57
CA ALA A 471 -33.41 59.33 -23.69
C ALA A 471 -34.28 58.06 -23.46
N LYS A 472 -35.41 58.23 -22.75
CA LYS A 472 -36.29 57.23 -22.10
C LYS A 472 -37.60 56.95 -22.87
N THR A 473 -38.20 55.77 -22.67
CA THR A 473 -39.62 55.58 -22.24
C THR A 473 -39.91 54.11 -21.88
N SER A 474 -40.63 53.87 -20.77
CA SER A 474 -41.02 52.54 -20.21
C SER A 474 -42.54 52.32 -20.24
N PRO A 475 -43.01 51.07 -20.10
CA PRO A 475 -43.72 50.67 -18.87
C PRO A 475 -43.22 49.29 -18.32
N LEU A 476 -42.79 49.22 -17.06
CA LEU A 476 -43.48 48.67 -15.86
C LEU A 476 -43.67 47.12 -15.86
N ILE A 477 -42.69 46.30 -15.41
CA ILE A 477 -42.45 45.75 -14.03
C ILE A 477 -43.01 44.29 -13.87
N GLN A 478 -42.29 43.26 -13.39
CA GLN A 478 -41.02 43.21 -12.66
C GLN A 478 -40.24 41.86 -12.82
N LYS A 479 -39.04 41.99 -13.41
CA LYS A 479 -37.72 41.38 -13.13
C LYS A 479 -37.53 39.85 -13.10
N SER A 480 -37.25 39.35 -14.29
CA SER A 480 -36.08 38.51 -14.60
C SER A 480 -34.78 39.32 -14.52
N SER A 481 -33.70 38.78 -13.95
CA SER A 481 -32.34 39.30 -14.18
C SER A 481 -31.28 38.22 -13.95
N GLU A 482 -30.40 38.13 -14.95
CA GLU A 482 -29.11 37.44 -14.93
C GLU A 482 -28.16 38.03 -13.88
N GLY A 483 -27.24 37.17 -13.40
CA GLY A 483 -26.05 37.55 -12.63
C GLY A 483 -26.22 37.42 -11.13
N ASP A 484 -25.77 36.31 -10.55
CA ASP A 484 -24.98 36.38 -9.31
C ASP A 484 -24.16 35.12 -9.08
N ASN A 485 -22.84 35.34 -8.92
CA ASN A 485 -21.92 34.41 -8.29
C ASN A 485 -22.43 34.13 -6.88
N ASN A 486 -23.03 32.97 -6.67
CA ASN A 486 -23.37 32.47 -5.34
C ASN A 486 -22.61 31.17 -5.09
N SER A 487 -21.30 31.29 -4.90
CA SER A 487 -20.44 30.26 -4.31
C SER A 487 -20.76 30.12 -2.82
N ASN A 488 -21.97 29.64 -2.52
CA ASN A 488 -22.45 29.03 -1.27
C ASN A 488 -23.98 28.89 -1.30
N ASP A 489 -24.57 28.40 -2.39
CA ASP A 489 -25.94 27.89 -2.29
C ASP A 489 -25.86 26.53 -1.55
N PRO A 490 -26.38 26.42 -0.32
CA PRO A 490 -26.30 25.17 0.43
C PRO A 490 -27.09 24.03 -0.21
N THR A 491 -27.83 24.29 -1.28
CA THR A 491 -28.61 23.31 -2.07
C THR A 491 -27.73 22.53 -3.05
N ASP A 492 -26.67 23.15 -3.56
CA ASP A 492 -25.69 22.57 -4.50
C ASP A 492 -24.83 21.45 -3.86
N LEU A 493 -24.53 21.54 -2.56
CA LEU A 493 -23.69 20.55 -1.87
C LEU A 493 -24.23 19.11 -1.94
N GLY A 494 -25.55 18.94 -2.00
CA GLY A 494 -26.17 17.63 -2.18
C GLY A 494 -25.90 17.07 -3.58
N GLU A 495 -26.06 17.89 -4.62
CA GLU A 495 -25.84 17.51 -6.02
C GLU A 495 -24.36 17.27 -6.30
N ARG A 496 -23.46 18.09 -5.73
CA ARG A 496 -22.02 17.86 -5.79
C ARG A 496 -21.61 16.56 -5.13
N PHE A 497 -22.18 16.21 -3.98
CA PHE A 497 -21.97 14.91 -3.36
C PHE A 497 -22.46 13.77 -4.26
N TRP A 498 -23.63 13.93 -4.88
CA TRP A 498 -24.22 12.93 -5.76
C TRP A 498 -23.39 12.70 -7.03
N GLN A 499 -22.93 13.78 -7.67
CA GLN A 499 -22.03 13.70 -8.82
C GLN A 499 -20.68 13.08 -8.45
N TRP A 500 -20.10 13.50 -7.32
CA TRP A 500 -18.85 12.90 -6.80
C TRP A 500 -19.01 11.39 -6.54
N LEU A 501 -20.13 10.95 -5.98
CA LEU A 501 -20.41 9.54 -5.77
C LEU A 501 -20.49 8.76 -7.09
N LYS A 502 -21.19 9.30 -8.11
CA LYS A 502 -21.29 8.66 -9.43
C LYS A 502 -19.94 8.57 -10.13
N THR A 503 -19.21 9.68 -10.20
CA THR A 503 -17.87 9.73 -10.80
C THR A 503 -16.95 8.78 -10.07
N GLY A 504 -16.98 8.80 -8.72
CA GLY A 504 -16.12 7.99 -7.88
C GLY A 504 -16.36 6.48 -7.97
N LEU A 505 -17.59 6.08 -8.28
CA LEU A 505 -17.92 4.67 -8.54
C LEU A 505 -17.62 4.25 -9.99
N ALA A 506 -17.67 5.19 -10.94
CA ALA A 506 -17.34 4.95 -12.36
C ALA A 506 -15.83 4.92 -12.65
N ASP A 507 -15.04 5.76 -11.95
CA ASP A 507 -13.59 5.84 -12.06
C ASP A 507 -12.84 4.91 -11.09
N HIS A 508 -13.60 4.18 -10.26
CA HIS A 508 -13.12 3.28 -9.21
C HIS A 508 -12.30 3.94 -8.09
N SER A 509 -12.41 5.25 -7.89
CA SER A 509 -11.80 5.96 -6.75
C SER A 509 -12.51 5.66 -5.42
N ILE A 510 -13.79 5.28 -5.47
CA ILE A 510 -14.57 4.81 -4.31
C ILE A 510 -14.64 3.28 -4.34
N VAL A 511 -13.89 2.65 -3.43
CA VAL A 511 -13.87 1.19 -3.23
C VAL A 511 -15.26 0.69 -2.82
N ILE A 512 -15.66 -0.46 -3.39
CA ILE A 512 -16.93 -1.14 -3.15
C ILE A 512 -16.65 -2.52 -2.55
N ASN A 513 -17.40 -2.95 -1.55
CA ASN A 513 -17.38 -4.31 -0.98
C ASN A 513 -16.09 -4.75 -0.26
N ASP A 514 -15.32 -3.82 0.30
CA ASP A 514 -14.17 -4.12 1.17
C ASP A 514 -14.50 -3.85 2.65
N THR A 515 -13.79 -4.49 3.59
CA THR A 515 -13.91 -4.38 5.05
C THR A 515 -13.93 -2.95 5.60
N LYS A 516 -13.31 -1.99 4.91
CA LYS A 516 -13.31 -0.55 5.25
C LYS A 516 -13.92 0.33 4.15
N ALA A 517 -14.56 -0.27 3.14
CA ALA A 517 -15.16 0.48 2.05
C ALA A 517 -16.29 1.40 2.57
N PRO A 518 -16.43 2.61 2.02
CA PRO A 518 -17.54 3.49 2.38
C PRO A 518 -18.82 3.15 1.61
N VAL A 519 -18.76 2.24 0.63
CA VAL A 519 -19.89 1.77 -0.18
C VAL A 519 -19.85 0.25 -0.27
N HIS A 520 -21.00 -0.39 -0.14
CA HIS A 520 -21.19 -1.82 -0.37
C HIS A 520 -22.42 -2.05 -1.24
N THR A 521 -22.57 -3.26 -1.79
CA THR A 521 -23.82 -3.71 -2.44
C THR A 521 -24.51 -4.74 -1.55
N VAL A 522 -25.80 -4.55 -1.27
CA VAL A 522 -26.63 -5.45 -0.45
C VAL A 522 -28.02 -5.56 -1.10
N ASN A 523 -28.53 -6.77 -1.30
CA ASN A 523 -29.81 -7.07 -1.96
C ASN A 523 -29.97 -6.35 -3.31
N GLY A 524 -28.92 -6.33 -4.14
CA GLY A 524 -28.94 -5.73 -5.46
C GLY A 524 -28.98 -4.20 -5.49
N THR A 525 -28.74 -3.52 -4.36
CA THR A 525 -28.63 -2.04 -4.31
C THR A 525 -27.39 -1.58 -3.55
N TYR A 526 -26.99 -0.33 -3.78
CA TYR A 526 -25.86 0.31 -3.11
C TYR A 526 -26.23 0.75 -1.67
N PHE A 527 -25.37 0.39 -0.74
CA PHE A 527 -25.38 0.77 0.67
C PHE A 527 -24.21 1.72 0.98
N LEU A 528 -24.52 2.96 1.36
CA LEU A 528 -23.56 4.01 1.69
C LEU A 528 -23.34 4.08 3.21
N VAL A 529 -22.13 3.80 3.68
CA VAL A 529 -21.80 3.75 5.11
C VAL A 529 -21.71 5.16 5.71
N SER A 530 -22.56 5.47 6.70
CA SER A 530 -22.62 6.78 7.36
C SER A 530 -22.02 6.73 8.77
N PRO A 531 -21.21 7.73 9.20
CA PRO A 531 -20.89 9.00 8.53
C PRO A 531 -19.67 8.92 7.59
N GLY A 532 -19.09 7.74 7.38
CA GLY A 532 -17.81 7.54 6.69
C GLY A 532 -17.77 8.12 5.28
N ILE A 533 -18.78 7.85 4.46
CA ILE A 533 -18.85 8.34 3.07
C ILE A 533 -18.91 9.89 3.01
N PHE A 534 -19.66 10.53 3.91
CA PHE A 534 -19.79 11.99 3.92
C PHE A 534 -18.53 12.67 4.44
N LYS A 535 -17.87 12.10 5.46
CA LYS A 535 -16.57 12.57 5.94
C LYS A 535 -15.50 12.47 4.84
N ARG A 536 -15.55 11.40 4.03
CA ARG A 536 -14.65 11.22 2.89
C ARG A 536 -14.87 12.30 1.83
N PHE A 537 -16.11 12.54 1.41
CA PHE A 537 -16.45 13.64 0.50
C PHE A 537 -15.99 15.01 1.02
N CYS A 538 -16.26 15.30 2.28
CA CYS A 538 -15.83 16.52 2.94
C CYS A 538 -14.30 16.70 2.94
N THR A 539 -13.56 15.61 3.10
CA THR A 539 -12.08 15.65 3.05
C THR A 539 -11.57 15.80 1.62
N SER A 540 -12.19 15.12 0.64
CA SER A 540 -11.70 15.09 -0.73
C SER A 540 -12.13 16.28 -1.59
N VAL A 541 -13.29 16.90 -1.30
CA VAL A 541 -13.89 17.95 -2.14
C VAL A 541 -13.96 19.30 -1.43
N LEU A 542 -14.11 19.31 -0.09
CA LEU A 542 -14.31 20.55 0.68
C LEU A 542 -13.12 20.91 1.58
N SER A 543 -12.13 20.02 1.71
CA SER A 543 -10.98 20.15 2.62
C SER A 543 -11.34 20.50 4.08
N ASP A 544 -12.59 20.24 4.49
CA ASP A 544 -13.12 20.54 5.82
C ASP A 544 -13.93 19.35 6.34
N LYS A 545 -13.38 18.66 7.35
CA LYS A 545 -13.99 17.46 7.96
C LYS A 545 -15.26 17.76 8.75
N ASN A 546 -15.55 19.02 9.12
CA ASN A 546 -16.64 19.35 10.03
C ASN A 546 -18.00 19.59 9.34
N GLN A 547 -18.05 19.64 8.00
CA GLN A 547 -19.28 19.92 7.26
C GLN A 547 -20.11 18.68 6.87
N TRP A 548 -19.69 17.47 7.27
CA TRP A 548 -20.34 16.21 6.86
C TRP A 548 -21.83 16.13 7.25
N GLN A 549 -22.23 16.74 8.37
CA GLN A 549 -23.63 16.80 8.80
C GLN A 549 -24.51 17.63 7.84
N MET A 550 -23.94 18.69 7.27
CA MET A 550 -24.65 19.55 6.31
C MET A 550 -24.83 18.82 4.98
N VAL A 551 -23.77 18.16 4.49
CA VAL A 551 -23.82 17.33 3.28
C VAL A 551 -24.83 16.19 3.44
N GLN A 552 -24.82 15.50 4.59
CA GLN A 552 -25.77 14.42 4.86
C GLN A 552 -27.23 14.91 4.87
N LYS A 553 -27.53 16.06 5.49
CA LYS A 553 -28.88 16.66 5.47
C LYS A 553 -29.31 17.04 4.05
N ARG A 554 -28.39 17.50 3.21
CA ARG A 554 -28.68 17.91 1.82
C ARG A 554 -28.86 16.70 0.89
N PHE A 555 -28.04 15.67 1.05
CA PHE A 555 -28.26 14.37 0.40
C PHE A 555 -29.65 13.80 0.72
N GLN A 556 -30.09 13.89 1.98
CA GLN A 556 -31.45 13.46 2.36
C GLN A 556 -32.58 14.26 1.69
N LYS A 557 -32.34 15.54 1.34
CA LYS A 557 -33.31 16.36 0.63
C LYS A 557 -33.45 15.96 -0.85
N LEU A 558 -32.41 15.40 -1.46
CA LEU A 558 -32.45 14.90 -2.85
C LEU A 558 -33.38 13.70 -3.03
N GLY A 559 -33.70 12.97 -1.95
CA GLY A 559 -34.70 11.90 -1.99
C GLY A 559 -34.30 10.66 -2.80
N VAL A 560 -33.02 10.54 -3.17
CA VAL A 560 -32.43 9.41 -3.90
C VAL A 560 -32.23 8.15 -3.03
N HIS A 561 -32.31 8.29 -1.71
CA HIS A 561 -32.19 7.20 -0.75
C HIS A 561 -33.54 6.58 -0.38
N VAL A 562 -33.54 5.30 0.02
CA VAL A 562 -34.72 4.57 0.48
C VAL A 562 -35.15 5.05 1.87
N ARG A 563 -36.43 5.41 2.01
CA ARG A 563 -37.05 5.76 3.29
C ARG A 563 -38.00 4.64 3.70
N THR A 564 -37.75 4.00 4.83
CA THR A 564 -38.59 2.92 5.36
C THR A 564 -39.09 3.31 6.74
N GLN A 565 -40.42 3.30 6.95
CA GLN A 565 -41.09 3.63 8.22
C GLN A 565 -40.62 4.94 8.88
N GLY A 566 -40.33 5.98 8.09
CA GLY A 566 -39.88 7.28 8.60
C GLY A 566 -38.39 7.35 8.99
N GLN A 567 -37.63 6.26 8.85
CA GLN A 567 -36.18 6.25 9.04
C GLN A 567 -35.45 6.33 7.69
N ASN A 568 -34.39 7.14 7.64
CA ASN A 568 -33.55 7.33 6.45
C ASN A 568 -32.28 6.46 6.48
N ILE A 569 -31.91 5.92 7.66
CA ILE A 569 -30.68 5.15 7.88
C ILE A 569 -31.08 3.71 8.19
N HIS A 570 -30.52 2.78 7.42
CA HIS A 570 -30.76 1.35 7.53
C HIS A 570 -29.62 0.67 8.28
N LYS A 571 -29.95 -0.40 9.02
CA LYS A 571 -28.99 -1.22 9.76
C LYS A 571 -28.68 -2.48 8.97
N VAL A 572 -27.40 -2.75 8.78
CA VAL A 572 -26.89 -3.95 8.10
C VAL A 572 -26.05 -4.72 9.11
N SER A 573 -26.31 -6.02 9.22
CA SER A 573 -25.50 -6.96 10.00
C SER A 573 -24.34 -7.42 9.13
N VAL A 574 -23.15 -7.49 9.74
CA VAL A 574 -21.91 -7.96 9.13
C VAL A 574 -21.56 -9.27 9.82
N GLU A 575 -21.59 -10.38 9.10
CA GLU A 575 -21.24 -11.71 9.62
C GLU A 575 -19.88 -12.16 9.09
N GLY A 576 -18.81 -11.82 9.80
CA GLY A 576 -17.47 -12.32 9.51
C GLY A 576 -17.21 -13.69 10.12
N GLN A 577 -16.19 -14.41 9.64
CA GLN A 577 -15.84 -15.77 10.08
C GLN A 577 -15.65 -15.93 11.60
N ASN A 578 -15.25 -14.86 12.33
CA ASN A 578 -14.99 -14.89 13.77
C ASN A 578 -15.67 -13.76 14.59
N LYS A 579 -16.38 -12.81 13.95
CA LYS A 579 -17.02 -11.66 14.63
C LYS A 579 -18.25 -11.17 13.85
N SER A 580 -19.34 -10.90 14.56
CA SER A 580 -20.51 -10.20 14.03
C SER A 580 -20.51 -8.73 14.47
N GLY A 581 -20.84 -7.82 13.56
CA GLY A 581 -20.90 -6.39 13.80
C GLY A 581 -22.10 -5.75 13.11
N THR A 582 -22.47 -4.52 13.47
CA THR A 582 -23.59 -3.82 12.82
C THR A 582 -23.15 -2.49 12.26
N MET A 583 -23.49 -2.21 11.00
CA MET A 583 -23.20 -0.95 10.31
C MET A 583 -24.49 -0.20 9.98
N MET A 584 -24.40 1.13 9.94
CA MET A 584 -25.52 2.03 9.66
C MET A 584 -25.24 2.83 8.38
N GLY A 585 -26.22 2.95 7.50
CA GLY A 585 -26.00 3.59 6.20
C GLY A 585 -27.27 3.87 5.41
N TYR A 586 -27.11 4.39 4.20
CA TYR A 586 -28.20 4.71 3.28
C TYR A 586 -28.28 3.67 2.18
N LEU A 587 -29.49 3.19 1.87
CA LEU A 587 -29.73 2.41 0.65
C LEU A 587 -30.14 3.34 -0.48
N ILE A 588 -29.66 3.10 -1.70
CA ILE A 588 -30.04 3.85 -2.89
C ILE A 588 -31.31 3.23 -3.50
N LYS A 589 -32.26 4.06 -3.94
CA LYS A 589 -33.54 3.58 -4.49
C LYS A 589 -33.38 2.84 -5.81
N ASP A 590 -32.61 3.43 -6.72
CA ASP A 590 -32.37 2.88 -8.04
C ASP A 590 -30.86 2.78 -8.28
N PRO A 591 -30.31 1.56 -8.34
CA PRO A 591 -28.88 1.35 -8.56
C PRO A 591 -28.43 1.80 -9.96
N VAL A 592 -29.35 1.88 -10.94
CA VAL A 592 -29.07 2.35 -12.31
C VAL A 592 -28.75 3.84 -12.33
N LEU A 593 -29.24 4.61 -11.35
CA LEU A 593 -28.89 6.02 -11.22
C LEU A 593 -27.41 6.24 -10.89
N VAL A 594 -26.71 5.19 -10.42
CA VAL A 594 -25.34 5.26 -9.91
C VAL A 594 -24.36 4.56 -10.86
N SER A 595 -24.71 3.38 -11.37
CA SER A 595 -23.89 2.63 -12.32
C SER A 595 -24.75 1.80 -13.26
N GLN A 596 -24.33 1.65 -14.53
CA GLN A 596 -24.97 0.77 -15.51
C GLN A 596 -24.74 -0.73 -15.22
N LYS A 597 -23.71 -1.06 -14.43
CA LYS A 597 -23.40 -2.43 -14.02
C LYS A 597 -23.25 -2.49 -12.50
N ILE A 598 -24.14 -3.22 -11.86
CA ILE A 598 -24.17 -3.39 -10.40
C ILE A 598 -23.15 -4.47 -10.02
N PRO A 599 -22.18 -4.18 -9.14
CA PRO A 599 -21.27 -5.19 -8.59
C PRO A 599 -22.03 -6.26 -7.80
N THR A 600 -21.48 -7.47 -7.69
CA THR A 600 -22.08 -8.56 -6.91
C THR A 600 -22.30 -8.15 -5.46
N ASP A 601 -23.37 -8.64 -4.84
CA ASP A 601 -23.67 -8.36 -3.44
C ASP A 601 -22.54 -8.82 -2.52
N ASN A 602 -22.33 -8.05 -1.45
CA ASN A 602 -21.39 -8.43 -0.40
C ASN A 602 -22.00 -9.56 0.43
N TRP A 603 -21.49 -10.78 0.26
CA TRP A 603 -21.99 -12.00 0.90
C TRP A 603 -21.94 -11.98 2.44
N VAL A 604 -21.13 -11.09 3.03
CA VAL A 604 -20.95 -10.92 4.48
C VAL A 604 -22.02 -9.99 5.07
N LEU A 605 -22.77 -9.27 4.23
CA LEU A 605 -23.73 -8.26 4.65
C LEU A 605 -25.17 -8.74 4.49
N THR A 606 -25.94 -8.62 5.56
CA THR A 606 -27.38 -8.93 5.58
C THR A 606 -28.17 -7.73 6.08
N LEU A 607 -29.21 -7.33 5.34
CA LEU A 607 -30.08 -6.23 5.76
C LEU A 607 -30.88 -6.68 6.99
N VAL A 608 -30.77 -5.95 8.11
CA VAL A 608 -31.58 -6.27 9.30
C VAL A 608 -32.97 -5.69 9.08
N THR A 609 -33.89 -6.51 8.59
CA THR A 609 -35.32 -6.17 8.57
C THR A 609 -35.85 -6.19 10.01
N THR A 610 -36.29 -5.04 10.51
CA THR A 610 -37.11 -4.99 11.73
C THR A 610 -38.36 -5.82 11.48
N LYS A 611 -38.42 -7.00 12.12
CA LYS A 611 -39.53 -7.96 12.07
C LYS A 611 -40.88 -7.25 12.03
N GLY A 612 -41.56 -7.44 10.90
CA GLY A 612 -42.88 -6.88 10.67
C GLY A 612 -43.46 -7.19 9.30
N GLU A 613 -43.16 -8.35 8.71
CA GLU A 613 -44.00 -8.92 7.66
C GLU A 613 -43.87 -10.44 7.69
N LYS A 614 -45.00 -11.07 7.98
CA LYS A 614 -45.21 -12.51 7.94
C LYS A 614 -45.12 -12.97 6.50
N ASP A 615 -44.58 -14.17 6.31
CA ASP A 615 -44.86 -15.02 5.17
C ASP A 615 -46.32 -14.88 4.73
N VAL A 616 -46.51 -14.39 3.51
CA VAL A 616 -47.62 -14.82 2.67
C VAL A 616 -46.96 -15.53 1.51
N SER A 617 -46.78 -16.82 1.71
CA SER A 617 -46.83 -17.80 0.64
C SER A 617 -48.13 -17.58 -0.14
N ASP A 618 -48.04 -17.33 -1.44
CA ASP A 618 -49.11 -17.65 -2.38
C ASP A 618 -48.48 -18.15 -3.68
N GLU A 619 -48.73 -19.45 -3.89
CA GLU A 619 -48.77 -20.27 -5.12
C GLU A 619 -47.63 -20.26 -6.16
#